data_AF-A0A838U9L6-F1
#
_entry.id   AF-A0A838U9L6-F1
#
_cell.length_a   1.000
_cell.length_b   1.000
_cell.length_c   1.000
_cell.angle_alpha   90.00
_cell.angle_beta   90.00
_cell.angle_gamma   90.00
#
_symmetry.space_group_name_H-M   'P 1'
#
loop_
_entity.id
_entity.type
_entity.pdbx_description
1 polymer ?
#
loop_
_entity_poly.entity_id
_entity_poly.type
_entity_poly.pdbx_seq_one_letter_code
_entity_poly.pdbx_strand_id
1 'polypeptide(L)'
;MVSNVPNYAFAKAGHTNSGSTTEVSSGTDSSVAIPDPVVAPTPVVAPVEVTSPDPVASTTAPTDPTAPTDPVAPIAPATSTPPTSVVASSSSMVTIIASSIVCNDEEALPNLGGSFHNTDASTVPTFLATHHDCHLAIDKNWDFEWGNQNAPRSPGDATGPYNHGYTTFTGTNGVATTTVDISNLTEIKLREVLPQEFTPFSNSSSDVSAEFYCANDGLNYDNWDFIRNPQANQTYYCVGYNAHVDTPKSDLVQVHIYKFLQDASSTSITRVRDDAGLAPFPMTATWQTANLNGGATSTGDYVLGDNHGGAPFKYEALTSPMAIPAYYKTSEVTDGSVTVANADACTSLSQYYLVGYRTGINLDEAKVAPTTSAAPEFTGLTSDEAVIVVNARCTTTGGSTGGGTGGGGGTSGGGGTGGGISGSSGGSIGTAGQVLGASTGLVPQGQVLGASCGIILTTYLRDGKSNDADQVRVLQQFLNGDLGITLPVTGTFDSFTETAVNIFQVKYSSDVLAPWVPFGLASDHTPTGYVYKTTQRKINLIACPSLDLPQPQLP
;
A
#
# COMPACT_ATOMS: atom_id res chain seq x y z
N MET A 1 49.61 -1.35 -35.66
CA MET A 1 49.89 -2.44 -34.71
C MET A 1 48.57 -2.83 -34.10
N VAL A 2 48.04 -4.01 -34.48
CA VAL A 2 46.72 -4.53 -34.12
C VAL A 2 46.95 -5.85 -33.41
N SER A 3 46.39 -6.04 -32.22
CA SER A 3 46.27 -7.31 -31.48
C SER A 3 45.56 -7.02 -30.16
N ASN A 4 44.63 -7.79 -29.59
CA ASN A 4 44.01 -9.06 -29.98
C ASN A 4 42.71 -9.18 -29.15
N VAL A 5 41.64 -9.66 -29.79
CA VAL A 5 40.41 -10.15 -29.17
C VAL A 5 40.46 -11.69 -29.22
N PRO A 6 40.00 -12.43 -28.20
CA PRO A 6 39.64 -13.82 -28.38
C PRO A 6 38.11 -13.98 -28.54
N ASN A 7 37.71 -14.39 -29.75
CA ASN A 7 36.48 -15.11 -30.01
C ASN A 7 36.60 -16.55 -29.47
N TYR A 8 35.54 -17.09 -28.88
CA TYR A 8 35.30 -18.54 -28.93
C TYR A 8 33.86 -18.84 -29.32
N ALA A 9 33.77 -19.73 -30.31
CA ALA A 9 32.59 -20.09 -31.06
C ALA A 9 31.83 -21.28 -30.45
N PHE A 10 30.56 -21.37 -30.87
CA PHE A 10 29.64 -22.48 -30.72
C PHE A 10 30.22 -23.85 -31.07
N ALA A 11 29.88 -24.87 -30.26
CA ALA A 11 29.80 -26.26 -30.70
C ALA A 11 28.58 -26.94 -30.06
N LYS A 12 27.81 -27.62 -30.91
CA LYS A 12 26.56 -28.33 -30.64
C LYS A 12 26.82 -29.84 -30.67
N ALA A 13 26.01 -30.57 -29.89
CA ALA A 13 25.62 -31.98 -29.99
C ALA A 13 26.54 -33.06 -29.38
N GLY A 14 25.91 -33.97 -28.62
CA GLY A 14 26.46 -35.29 -28.29
C GLY A 14 25.79 -35.99 -27.11
N HIS A 15 24.58 -36.51 -27.30
CA HIS A 15 24.02 -37.57 -26.46
C HIS A 15 24.89 -38.85 -26.57
N THR A 16 25.26 -39.47 -25.45
CA THR A 16 25.24 -40.93 -25.27
C THR A 16 25.17 -41.30 -23.79
N ASN A 17 24.47 -42.41 -23.54
CA ASN A 17 24.05 -42.98 -22.28
C ASN A 17 24.98 -44.18 -21.93
N SER A 18 25.12 -44.50 -20.64
CA SER A 18 25.66 -45.74 -20.00
C SER A 18 26.54 -45.32 -18.80
N GLY A 19 26.35 -45.72 -17.55
CA GLY A 19 25.80 -46.96 -17.02
C GLY A 19 26.84 -47.56 -16.04
N SER A 20 26.37 -47.94 -14.85
CA SER A 20 26.99 -48.88 -13.90
C SER A 20 27.99 -48.38 -12.84
N THR A 21 27.46 -48.24 -11.62
CA THR A 21 27.88 -48.89 -10.35
C THR A 21 29.38 -49.13 -10.04
N THR A 22 29.84 -48.56 -8.93
CA THR A 22 30.56 -49.32 -7.88
C THR A 22 30.58 -48.55 -6.55
N GLU A 23 30.15 -49.23 -5.49
CA GLU A 23 30.32 -48.84 -4.08
C GLU A 23 31.80 -48.90 -3.68
N VAL A 24 32.26 -47.95 -2.86
CA VAL A 24 33.35 -48.16 -1.89
C VAL A 24 33.06 -47.39 -0.59
N SER A 25 32.66 -48.18 0.41
CA SER A 25 32.95 -48.18 1.84
C SER A 25 33.72 -47.01 2.52
N SER A 26 33.11 -46.55 3.62
CA SER A 26 33.65 -46.34 4.99
C SER A 26 34.73 -45.29 5.29
N GLY A 27 34.36 -44.38 6.21
CA GLY A 27 35.24 -43.70 7.17
C GLY A 27 34.38 -42.83 8.10
N THR A 28 33.92 -43.36 9.24
CA THR A 28 34.41 -43.03 10.60
C THR A 28 34.66 -41.55 10.84
N ASP A 29 33.78 -40.88 11.59
CA ASP A 29 34.25 -39.81 12.48
C ASP A 29 33.48 -39.73 13.81
N SER A 30 34.32 -39.81 14.84
CA SER A 30 34.26 -39.48 16.26
C SER A 30 33.10 -38.64 16.79
N SER A 31 32.44 -39.20 17.80
CA SER A 31 31.59 -38.50 18.76
C SER A 31 32.44 -37.64 19.72
N VAL A 32 32.23 -36.32 19.69
CA VAL A 32 32.71 -35.39 20.72
C VAL A 32 31.54 -35.03 21.65
N ALA A 33 31.69 -35.36 22.93
CA ALA A 33 30.75 -35.01 24.00
C ALA A 33 30.95 -33.54 24.42
N ILE A 34 29.85 -32.79 24.55
CA ILE A 34 29.81 -31.45 25.14
C ILE A 34 29.17 -31.57 26.53
N PRO A 35 29.74 -30.97 27.59
CA PRO A 35 29.17 -31.02 28.94
C PRO A 35 28.07 -29.96 29.17
N ASP A 36 27.11 -30.31 30.01
CA ASP A 36 25.97 -29.49 30.44
C ASP A 36 26.37 -28.13 31.04
N PRO A 37 25.60 -27.04 30.78
CA PRO A 37 25.78 -25.78 31.50
C PRO A 37 25.00 -25.74 32.82
N VAL A 38 25.72 -25.30 33.85
CA VAL A 38 25.31 -25.07 35.24
C VAL A 38 24.25 -23.97 35.35
N VAL A 39 23.16 -24.26 36.06
CA VAL A 39 22.08 -23.31 36.42
C VAL A 39 22.50 -22.50 37.66
N ALA A 40 22.40 -21.17 37.58
CA ALA A 40 22.51 -20.25 38.73
C ALA A 40 21.17 -19.52 38.98
N PRO A 41 20.85 -19.15 40.24
CA PRO A 41 19.48 -18.89 40.68
C PRO A 41 19.01 -17.43 40.53
N THR A 42 17.69 -17.30 40.41
CA THR A 42 16.84 -16.09 40.35
C THR A 42 16.94 -15.16 41.58
N PRO A 43 16.79 -13.83 41.41
CA PRO A 43 16.43 -12.94 42.51
C PRO A 43 14.92 -12.59 42.51
N VAL A 44 14.37 -12.59 43.71
CA VAL A 44 13.00 -12.26 44.11
C VAL A 44 12.82 -10.74 44.17
N VAL A 45 11.70 -10.21 43.65
CA VAL A 45 11.28 -8.81 43.88
C VAL A 45 9.84 -8.80 44.41
N ALA A 46 9.66 -8.07 45.52
CA ALA A 46 8.42 -7.89 46.27
C ALA A 46 7.47 -6.84 45.63
N PRO A 47 6.15 -6.89 45.90
CA PRO A 47 5.20 -5.94 45.33
C PRO A 47 5.10 -4.64 46.14
N VAL A 48 4.98 -3.51 45.44
CA VAL A 48 4.69 -2.19 46.00
C VAL A 48 3.22 -1.87 45.77
N GLU A 49 2.54 -1.55 46.86
CA GLU A 49 1.14 -1.15 46.97
C GLU A 49 1.00 0.36 46.72
N VAL A 50 0.07 0.80 45.85
CA VAL A 50 -0.25 2.22 45.65
C VAL A 50 -1.75 2.42 45.85
N THR A 51 -2.08 3.20 46.88
CA THR A 51 -3.42 3.66 47.24
C THR A 51 -3.77 4.94 46.46
N SER A 52 -5.03 5.00 46.01
CA SER A 52 -5.65 6.17 45.34
C SER A 52 -6.47 6.98 46.34
N PRO A 53 -6.68 8.29 46.12
CA PRO A 53 -7.86 8.95 46.65
C PRO A 53 -8.74 9.64 45.59
N ASP A 54 -10.04 9.55 45.86
CA ASP A 54 -11.22 9.99 45.11
C ASP A 54 -11.33 11.52 44.82
N PRO A 55 -12.21 11.92 43.88
CA PRO A 55 -12.48 13.32 43.54
C PRO A 55 -13.65 13.93 44.33
N VAL A 56 -13.58 15.23 44.60
CA VAL A 56 -14.64 16.01 45.27
C VAL A 56 -15.55 16.70 44.24
N ALA A 57 -16.85 16.45 44.36
CA ALA A 57 -17.93 17.08 43.61
C ALA A 57 -18.29 18.49 44.14
N SER A 58 -18.80 19.36 43.27
CA SER A 58 -19.48 20.61 43.67
C SER A 58 -20.73 20.86 42.83
N THR A 59 -21.75 21.41 43.49
CA THR A 59 -23.19 21.34 43.24
C THR A 59 -23.79 22.60 42.59
N THR A 60 -24.70 22.40 41.62
CA THR A 60 -25.98 23.11 41.26
C THR A 60 -26.28 24.52 41.83
N ALA A 61 -26.46 25.60 41.03
CA ALA A 61 -27.67 26.10 40.28
C ALA A 61 -28.54 27.15 41.06
N PRO A 62 -29.58 27.85 40.50
CA PRO A 62 -29.62 28.90 39.45
C PRO A 62 -30.54 30.13 39.82
N THR A 63 -30.69 31.15 38.93
CA THR A 63 -31.88 32.07 38.65
C THR A 63 -31.42 33.31 37.84
N ASP A 64 -31.76 33.54 36.55
CA ASP A 64 -33.00 34.02 35.85
C ASP A 64 -33.21 35.57 35.89
N PRO A 65 -33.86 36.27 34.91
CA PRO A 65 -33.25 37.30 34.07
C PRO A 65 -34.00 38.66 34.15
N THR A 66 -33.56 39.69 33.40
CA THR A 66 -34.40 40.68 32.66
C THR A 66 -33.62 41.96 32.28
N ALA A 67 -33.89 42.45 31.07
CA ALA A 67 -33.42 43.71 30.47
C ALA A 67 -34.54 44.80 30.56
N PRO A 68 -34.51 45.93 29.83
CA PRO A 68 -33.50 46.99 29.66
C PRO A 68 -34.08 48.40 30.02
N THR A 69 -33.26 49.44 30.22
CA THR A 69 -33.60 50.85 29.88
C THR A 69 -32.39 51.78 30.00
N ASP A 70 -32.00 52.41 28.89
CA ASP A 70 -31.26 53.68 28.82
C ASP A 70 -32.19 54.85 29.24
N PRO A 71 -31.72 56.02 29.75
CA PRO A 71 -31.02 56.95 28.85
C PRO A 71 -30.08 58.05 29.45
N VAL A 72 -29.38 58.71 28.52
CA VAL A 72 -28.79 60.08 28.53
C VAL A 72 -27.47 60.31 29.30
N ALA A 73 -26.46 60.67 28.51
CA ALA A 73 -25.14 61.19 28.91
C ALA A 73 -25.18 62.61 29.51
N PRO A 74 -24.15 62.98 30.29
CA PRO A 74 -23.29 64.05 29.78
C PRO A 74 -21.78 63.77 29.93
N ILE A 75 -21.04 64.41 29.03
CA ILE A 75 -19.62 64.32 28.73
C ILE A 75 -18.76 64.95 29.84
N ALA A 76 -17.69 64.24 30.26
CA ALA A 76 -16.53 64.76 31.00
C ALA A 76 -15.30 63.84 30.75
N PRO A 77 -14.06 64.34 30.93
CA PRO A 77 -13.00 64.19 29.94
C PRO A 77 -12.16 62.91 30.04
N ALA A 78 -11.51 62.61 28.92
CA ALA A 78 -10.58 61.52 28.69
C ALA A 78 -9.51 61.39 29.80
N THR A 79 -9.53 60.24 30.47
CA THR A 79 -8.33 59.61 31.02
C THR A 79 -8.06 58.37 30.18
N SER A 80 -7.16 58.49 29.21
CA SER A 80 -6.65 57.39 28.42
C SER A 80 -5.85 56.45 29.32
N THR A 81 -6.48 55.38 29.81
CA THR A 81 -5.73 54.16 30.09
C THR A 81 -5.37 53.55 28.73
N PRO A 82 -4.09 53.20 28.48
CA PRO A 82 -3.75 52.49 27.27
C PRO A 82 -4.55 51.17 27.27
N PRO A 83 -5.14 50.75 26.14
CA PRO A 83 -5.66 49.40 26.06
C PRO A 83 -4.48 48.50 26.39
N THR A 84 -4.66 47.64 27.38
CA THR A 84 -3.75 46.53 27.62
C THR A 84 -3.71 45.78 26.30
N SER A 85 -2.64 45.99 25.54
CA SER A 85 -2.35 45.22 24.34
C SER A 85 -2.40 43.77 24.78
N VAL A 86 -3.47 43.08 24.39
CA VAL A 86 -3.41 41.64 24.27
C VAL A 86 -2.34 41.45 23.20
N VAL A 87 -1.11 41.19 23.66
CA VAL A 87 -0.04 40.75 22.77
C VAL A 87 -0.60 39.50 22.14
N ALA A 88 -1.09 39.61 20.91
CA ALA A 88 -1.28 38.45 20.07
C ALA A 88 0.10 37.79 20.05
N SER A 89 0.24 36.63 20.70
CA SER A 89 1.44 35.83 20.62
C SER A 89 1.79 35.72 19.15
N SER A 90 2.85 36.40 18.72
CA SER A 90 3.37 36.26 17.37
C SER A 90 3.83 34.82 17.26
N SER A 91 3.08 33.98 16.55
CA SER A 91 3.47 32.60 16.32
C SER A 91 4.76 32.60 15.51
N SER A 92 5.87 32.27 16.18
CA SER A 92 7.18 32.00 15.59
C SER A 92 7.23 30.57 15.05
N MET A 93 6.17 30.11 14.39
CA MET A 93 6.12 28.75 13.85
C MET A 93 6.45 28.77 12.37
N VAL A 94 7.11 27.73 11.89
CA VAL A 94 7.24 27.42 10.46
C VAL A 94 6.63 26.07 10.17
N THR A 95 6.21 25.86 8.92
CA THR A 95 5.74 24.56 8.42
C THR A 95 6.82 23.96 7.54
N ILE A 96 7.08 22.67 7.68
CA ILE A 96 8.00 21.91 6.83
C ILE A 96 7.19 20.81 6.17
N ILE A 97 7.30 20.71 4.85
CA ILE A 97 6.70 19.64 4.05
C ILE A 97 7.84 18.88 3.38
N ALA A 98 8.05 17.62 3.79
CA ALA A 98 9.04 16.74 3.21
C ALA A 98 8.36 15.68 2.34
N SER A 99 8.86 15.48 1.13
CA SER A 99 8.36 14.46 0.20
C SER A 99 9.44 13.45 -0.11
N SER A 100 9.08 12.18 -0.32
CA SER A 100 9.99 11.14 -0.79
C SER A 100 9.51 10.62 -2.14
N ILE A 101 10.39 10.71 -3.14
CA ILE A 101 10.20 10.19 -4.49
C ILE A 101 11.01 8.91 -4.60
N VAL A 102 10.39 7.88 -5.14
CA VAL A 102 11.02 6.60 -5.48
C VAL A 102 11.05 6.46 -6.99
N CYS A 103 12.23 6.17 -7.51
CA CYS A 103 12.47 5.81 -8.90
C CYS A 103 12.95 4.35 -8.97
N ASN A 104 12.77 3.74 -10.13
CA ASN A 104 13.23 2.37 -10.36
C ASN A 104 14.76 2.26 -10.30
N ASP A 105 15.46 3.21 -10.93
CA ASP A 105 16.91 3.19 -11.09
C ASP A 105 17.53 4.50 -10.59
N GLU A 106 18.79 4.42 -10.16
CA GLU A 106 19.58 5.58 -9.71
C GLU A 106 19.81 6.60 -10.85
N GLU A 107 19.94 6.12 -12.08
CA GLU A 107 20.10 6.97 -13.27
C GLU A 107 18.92 7.93 -13.53
N ALA A 108 17.75 7.64 -12.94
CA ALA A 108 16.55 8.47 -13.04
C ALA A 108 16.52 9.62 -12.03
N LEU A 109 17.43 9.61 -11.04
CA LEU A 109 17.54 10.67 -10.04
C LEU A 109 18.15 11.94 -10.66
N PRO A 110 17.78 13.13 -10.15
CA PRO A 110 18.09 14.40 -10.81
C PRO A 110 19.57 14.81 -10.75
N ASN A 111 20.39 14.12 -9.95
CA ASN A 111 21.82 14.34 -9.80
C ASN A 111 22.17 15.81 -9.53
N LEU A 112 21.52 16.40 -8.52
CA LEU A 112 21.58 17.83 -8.23
C LEU A 112 22.78 18.21 -7.37
N GLY A 113 23.54 17.25 -6.84
CA GLY A 113 24.68 17.50 -5.97
C GLY A 113 25.71 18.44 -6.60
N GLY A 114 26.10 19.49 -5.87
CA GLY A 114 27.06 20.49 -6.33
C GLY A 114 26.47 21.55 -7.27
N SER A 115 25.16 21.53 -7.50
CA SER A 115 24.43 22.55 -8.26
C SER A 115 23.58 23.43 -7.34
N PHE A 116 23.36 24.69 -7.74
CA PHE A 116 22.41 25.54 -7.05
C PHE A 116 20.98 25.20 -7.50
N HIS A 117 20.16 24.74 -6.57
CA HIS A 117 18.75 24.47 -6.78
C HIS A 117 17.96 24.94 -5.55
N ASN A 118 16.68 25.22 -5.75
CA ASN A 118 15.76 25.52 -4.66
C ASN A 118 14.62 24.51 -4.69
N THR A 119 14.19 24.10 -3.50
CA THR A 119 13.05 23.20 -3.34
C THR A 119 11.83 24.01 -2.91
N ASP A 120 10.76 23.94 -3.71
CA ASP A 120 9.49 24.62 -3.44
C ASP A 120 8.28 23.72 -3.74
N ALA A 121 7.07 24.26 -3.61
CA ALA A 121 5.81 23.54 -3.81
C ALA A 121 5.66 22.91 -5.21
N SER A 122 6.42 23.39 -6.20
CA SER A 122 6.38 22.93 -7.58
C SER A 122 7.45 21.88 -7.92
N THR A 123 8.45 21.67 -7.06
CA THR A 123 9.58 20.75 -7.33
C THR A 123 9.11 19.32 -7.61
N VAL A 124 8.34 18.72 -6.70
CA VAL A 124 7.80 17.36 -6.84
C VAL A 124 6.89 17.21 -8.07
N PRO A 125 5.82 18.02 -8.25
CA PRO A 125 4.95 17.84 -9.41
C PRO A 125 5.64 18.12 -10.75
N THR A 126 6.66 18.98 -10.79
CA THR A 126 7.45 19.21 -12.01
C THR A 126 8.34 18.01 -12.33
N PHE A 127 9.00 17.44 -11.32
CA PHE A 127 9.86 16.26 -11.51
C PHE A 127 9.05 15.05 -12.00
N LEU A 128 7.94 14.73 -11.33
CA LEU A 128 7.08 13.60 -11.68
C LEU A 128 6.35 13.77 -13.02
N ALA A 129 6.21 15.00 -13.53
CA ALA A 129 5.62 15.25 -14.84
C ALA A 129 6.53 14.81 -16.00
N THR A 130 7.84 14.66 -15.77
CA THR A 130 8.83 14.30 -16.79
C THR A 130 9.57 12.99 -16.53
N HIS A 131 9.48 12.43 -15.32
CA HIS A 131 10.12 11.18 -14.91
C HIS A 131 9.03 10.15 -14.57
N HIS A 132 8.52 9.51 -15.60
CA HIS A 132 7.36 8.59 -15.51
C HIS A 132 7.67 7.26 -14.81
N ASP A 133 8.94 6.94 -14.67
CA ASP A 133 9.49 5.82 -13.91
C ASP A 133 9.69 6.14 -12.42
N CYS A 134 9.37 7.36 -12.00
CA CYS A 134 9.40 7.82 -10.63
C CYS A 134 8.00 8.11 -10.11
N HIS A 135 7.78 7.87 -8.82
CA HIS A 135 6.53 8.17 -8.14
C HIS A 135 6.79 8.63 -6.71
N LEU A 136 5.80 9.26 -6.06
CA LEU A 136 5.86 9.44 -4.61
C LEU A 136 5.90 8.07 -3.94
N ALA A 137 6.60 7.93 -2.82
CA ALA A 137 6.67 6.70 -2.02
C ALA A 137 5.33 6.38 -1.34
N ILE A 138 4.29 6.13 -2.14
CA ILE A 138 2.90 6.03 -1.70
C ILE A 138 2.63 4.75 -0.89
N ASP A 139 3.49 3.76 -1.04
CA ASP A 139 3.47 2.43 -0.45
C ASP A 139 4.19 2.37 0.91
N LYS A 140 4.84 3.46 1.33
CA LYS A 140 5.65 3.52 2.55
C LYS A 140 5.25 4.70 3.45
N ASN A 141 5.18 4.42 4.75
CA ASN A 141 5.28 5.48 5.75
C ASN A 141 6.74 5.89 5.78
N TRP A 142 7.03 7.06 5.21
CA TRP A 142 8.38 7.56 5.11
C TRP A 142 8.67 8.52 6.26
N ASP A 143 9.72 8.23 7.01
CA ASP A 143 10.14 9.00 8.17
C ASP A 143 11.17 10.04 7.76
N PHE A 144 11.03 11.23 8.33
CA PHE A 144 12.02 12.30 8.25
C PHE A 144 12.38 12.74 9.65
N GLU A 145 13.54 13.36 9.79
CA GLU A 145 14.03 13.86 11.06
C GLU A 145 14.48 15.31 10.94
N TRP A 146 14.14 16.12 11.93
CA TRP A 146 14.66 17.49 12.04
C TRP A 146 15.35 17.72 13.38
N GLY A 147 16.43 18.49 13.37
CA GLY A 147 17.19 18.91 14.54
C GLY A 147 17.36 20.43 14.57
N ASN A 148 17.50 20.99 15.76
CA ASN A 148 17.86 22.40 15.89
C ASN A 148 19.36 22.64 15.62
N GLN A 149 19.79 23.90 15.63
CA GLN A 149 21.21 24.27 15.44
C GLN A 149 22.20 23.55 16.38
N ASN A 150 21.77 23.11 17.57
CA ASN A 150 22.60 22.40 18.54
C ASN A 150 22.60 20.88 18.35
N ALA A 151 21.75 20.34 17.47
CA ALA A 151 21.74 18.92 17.17
C ALA A 151 23.12 18.49 16.62
N PRO A 152 23.69 17.37 17.11
CA PRO A 152 24.91 16.78 16.59
C PRO A 152 24.91 16.66 15.07
N ARG A 153 26.11 16.74 14.48
CA ARG A 153 26.29 16.48 13.05
C ARG A 153 25.99 15.01 12.78
N SER A 154 24.95 14.76 12.00
CA SER A 154 24.71 13.44 11.42
C SER A 154 25.81 13.14 10.40
N PRO A 155 26.34 11.91 10.34
CA PRO A 155 27.06 11.44 9.16
C PRO A 155 26.18 11.66 7.93
N GLY A 156 26.78 12.15 6.84
CA GLY A 156 26.06 12.43 5.60
C GLY A 156 25.58 11.17 4.88
N ASP A 157 26.10 10.00 5.25
CA ASP A 157 25.73 8.68 4.76
C ASP A 157 24.75 7.95 5.69
N ALA A 158 24.27 8.59 6.77
CA ALA A 158 23.39 7.94 7.72
C ALA A 158 22.00 7.69 7.13
N THR A 159 21.53 6.44 7.13
CA THR A 159 20.23 6.06 6.52
C THR A 159 19.12 5.83 7.56
N GLY A 160 19.39 5.10 8.66
CA GLY A 160 18.39 4.83 9.71
C GLY A 160 18.09 6.00 10.67
N PRO A 161 17.20 5.82 11.66
CA PRO A 161 16.87 6.84 12.66
C PRO A 161 18.11 7.29 13.45
N TYR A 162 18.35 8.59 13.56
CA TYR A 162 19.58 9.09 14.18
C TYR A 162 19.43 9.21 15.69
N ASN A 163 18.24 9.50 16.25
CA ASN A 163 17.93 9.49 17.69
C ASN A 163 18.85 10.32 18.62
N HIS A 164 19.68 11.23 18.09
CA HIS A 164 20.59 12.06 18.88
C HIS A 164 20.24 13.54 18.74
N GLY A 165 19.11 13.98 19.32
CA GLY A 165 18.67 15.38 19.28
C GLY A 165 17.90 15.78 18.01
N TYR A 166 17.48 14.78 17.23
CA TYR A 166 16.57 14.93 16.12
C TYR A 166 15.17 14.45 16.52
N THR A 167 14.15 15.07 15.93
CA THR A 167 12.73 14.76 16.12
C THR A 167 12.20 14.16 14.83
N THR A 168 11.68 12.93 14.91
CA THR A 168 11.06 12.24 13.79
C THR A 168 9.68 12.81 13.48
N PHE A 169 9.35 12.91 12.20
CA PHE A 169 8.00 13.20 11.71
C PHE A 169 7.72 12.30 10.50
N THR A 170 6.59 11.59 10.57
CA THR A 170 6.22 10.55 9.61
C THR A 170 5.21 11.08 8.62
N GLY A 171 5.40 10.73 7.35
CA GLY A 171 4.46 11.04 6.27
C GLY A 171 3.56 9.89 5.89
N THR A 172 2.48 10.20 5.18
CA THR A 172 1.65 9.21 4.49
C THR A 172 1.71 9.51 3.00
N ASN A 173 1.67 8.47 2.18
CA ASN A 173 1.74 8.58 0.73
C ASN A 173 3.02 9.33 0.23
N GLY A 174 4.15 9.10 0.88
CA GLY A 174 5.41 9.77 0.55
C GLY A 174 5.47 11.26 0.91
N VAL A 175 4.54 11.81 1.71
CA VAL A 175 4.58 13.22 2.15
C VAL A 175 4.38 13.34 3.66
N ALA A 176 5.32 14.01 4.33
CA ALA A 176 5.31 14.30 5.76
C ALA A 176 5.21 15.81 6.01
N THR A 177 4.47 16.21 7.04
CA THR A 177 4.34 17.63 7.44
C THR A 177 4.60 17.78 8.93
N THR A 178 5.38 18.79 9.30
CA THR A 178 5.62 19.15 10.70
C THR A 178 5.66 20.66 10.90
N THR A 179 5.48 21.10 12.15
CA THR A 179 5.60 22.51 12.53
C THR A 179 6.69 22.69 13.57
N VAL A 180 7.56 23.69 13.37
CA VAL A 180 8.71 23.95 14.24
C VAL A 180 8.64 25.37 14.80
N ASP A 181 8.85 25.52 16.11
CA ASP A 181 9.00 26.83 16.75
C ASP A 181 10.42 27.36 16.53
N ILE A 182 10.52 28.50 15.86
CA ILE A 182 11.76 29.16 15.49
C ILE A 182 12.13 30.33 16.42
N SER A 183 11.46 30.51 17.56
CA SER A 183 11.70 31.60 18.52
C SER A 183 13.18 31.87 18.82
N ASN A 184 14.00 30.82 18.81
CA ASN A 184 15.44 30.89 19.10
C ASN A 184 16.27 30.07 18.10
N LEU A 185 15.77 29.84 16.88
CA LEU A 185 16.43 29.02 15.88
C LEU A 185 16.99 29.87 14.74
N THR A 186 18.28 29.72 14.47
CA THR A 186 18.91 30.27 13.25
C THR A 186 19.02 29.23 12.14
N GLU A 187 18.83 27.95 12.47
CA GLU A 187 19.00 26.83 11.56
C GLU A 187 18.14 25.64 12.01
N ILE A 188 17.55 24.95 11.03
CA ILE A 188 16.89 23.66 11.19
C ILE A 188 17.64 22.68 10.30
N LYS A 189 18.18 21.61 10.89
CA LYS A 189 18.86 20.51 10.20
C LYS A 189 17.82 19.46 9.83
N LEU A 190 17.86 18.94 8.62
CA LEU A 190 16.92 17.94 8.12
C LEU A 190 17.66 16.76 7.53
N ARG A 191 17.00 15.61 7.62
CA ARG A 191 17.43 14.37 6.99
C ARG A 191 16.24 13.46 6.75
N GLU A 192 16.41 12.55 5.81
CA GLU A 192 15.52 11.45 5.56
C GLU A 192 15.92 10.23 6.40
N VAL A 193 14.95 9.44 6.87
CA VAL A 193 15.22 8.12 7.43
C VAL A 193 15.10 7.12 6.28
N LEU A 194 16.17 7.01 5.49
CA LEU A 194 16.23 6.17 4.30
C LEU A 194 16.12 4.69 4.66
N PRO A 195 15.09 3.98 4.15
CA PRO A 195 14.99 2.53 4.29
C PRO A 195 16.15 1.81 3.59
N GLN A 196 16.55 0.65 4.12
CA GLN A 196 17.77 -0.04 3.69
C GLN A 196 17.70 -0.63 2.26
N GLU A 197 16.50 -0.77 1.70
CA GLU A 197 16.23 -1.25 0.35
C GLU A 197 16.49 -0.21 -0.76
N PHE A 198 16.97 0.98 -0.40
CA PHE A 198 17.32 2.06 -1.33
C PHE A 198 18.81 2.36 -1.36
N THR A 199 19.28 2.84 -2.51
CA THR A 199 20.66 3.28 -2.76
C THR A 199 21.10 4.25 -1.66
N PRO A 200 22.20 3.97 -0.94
CA PRO A 200 22.63 4.81 0.17
C PRO A 200 23.16 6.16 -0.32
N PHE A 201 23.19 7.16 0.57
CA PHE A 201 23.84 8.43 0.31
C PHE A 201 25.36 8.26 0.20
N SER A 202 25.96 8.77 -0.86
CA SER A 202 27.39 8.63 -1.11
C SER A 202 28.24 9.51 -0.19
N ASN A 203 27.68 10.61 0.34
CA ASN A 203 28.36 11.62 1.14
C ASN A 203 29.66 12.12 0.45
N SER A 204 29.60 12.21 -0.88
CA SER A 204 30.75 12.49 -1.73
C SER A 204 30.31 13.29 -2.98
N SER A 205 31.18 13.38 -3.98
CA SER A 205 30.83 13.92 -5.31
C SER A 205 30.34 12.84 -6.28
N SER A 206 30.20 11.59 -5.84
CA SER A 206 29.61 10.51 -6.64
C SER A 206 28.13 10.80 -6.81
N ASP A 207 27.72 10.88 -8.07
CA ASP A 207 26.33 11.05 -8.49
C ASP A 207 25.51 9.81 -8.14
N VAL A 208 26.09 8.61 -8.24
CA VAL A 208 25.47 7.37 -7.75
C VAL A 208 25.14 7.43 -6.25
N SER A 209 23.93 7.87 -5.90
CA SER A 209 23.54 8.22 -4.53
C SER A 209 22.03 8.45 -4.38
N ALA A 210 21.46 8.16 -3.21
CA ALA A 210 20.23 8.87 -2.81
C ALA A 210 20.51 10.38 -2.67
N GLU A 211 19.48 11.20 -2.88
CA GLU A 211 19.56 12.65 -2.80
C GLU A 211 18.50 13.21 -1.85
N PHE A 212 18.84 14.22 -1.04
CA PHE A 212 17.89 14.86 -0.14
C PHE A 212 18.15 16.35 -0.04
N TYR A 213 17.15 17.16 -0.44
CA TYR A 213 17.32 18.60 -0.58
C TYR A 213 16.24 19.43 0.08
N CYS A 214 16.61 20.46 0.82
CA CYS A 214 15.69 21.38 1.49
C CYS A 214 15.96 22.85 1.14
N ALA A 215 14.90 23.56 0.78
CA ALA A 215 14.88 25.01 0.57
C ALA A 215 15.99 25.56 -0.35
N ASN A 216 17.21 25.77 0.16
CA ASN A 216 18.31 26.49 -0.52
C ASN A 216 19.70 25.84 -0.33
N ASP A 217 19.84 24.69 0.34
CA ASP A 217 21.12 23.97 0.42
C ASP A 217 21.10 22.81 -0.60
N GLY A 218 22.22 22.59 -1.27
CA GLY A 218 22.31 21.72 -2.46
C GLY A 218 23.74 21.30 -2.80
N LEU A 219 24.63 21.38 -1.83
CA LEU A 219 26.08 21.33 -2.08
C LEU A 219 26.63 19.91 -2.22
N ASN A 220 26.04 18.87 -1.60
CA ASN A 220 26.57 17.51 -1.63
C ASN A 220 25.47 16.44 -1.80
N TYR A 221 25.90 15.20 -2.12
CA TYR A 221 25.07 13.98 -2.09
C TYR A 221 25.05 13.38 -0.68
N ASP A 222 24.62 14.17 0.31
CA ASP A 222 24.52 13.75 1.70
C ASP A 222 23.09 13.85 2.24
N ASN A 223 22.80 13.03 3.25
CA ASN A 223 21.56 13.04 3.99
C ASN A 223 21.57 14.09 5.11
N TRP A 224 21.98 15.31 4.77
CA TRP A 224 22.16 16.35 5.76
C TRP A 224 21.96 17.76 5.17
N ASP A 225 20.72 18.22 5.23
CA ASP A 225 20.30 19.50 4.66
C ASP A 225 19.84 20.51 5.73
N PHE A 226 19.68 21.79 5.37
CA PHE A 226 19.44 22.89 6.27
C PHE A 226 18.43 23.92 5.75
N ILE A 227 17.48 24.30 6.61
CA ILE A 227 16.77 25.56 6.48
C ILE A 227 17.50 26.62 7.32
N ARG A 228 18.19 27.55 6.66
CA ARG A 228 18.94 28.64 7.31
C ARG A 228 18.08 29.90 7.44
N ASN A 229 18.18 30.57 8.59
CA ASN A 229 17.45 31.79 8.91
C ASN A 229 15.94 31.67 8.65
N PRO A 230 15.24 30.68 9.22
CA PRO A 230 13.83 30.47 8.96
C PRO A 230 13.00 31.69 9.35
N GLN A 231 11.96 31.99 8.56
CA GLN A 231 11.07 33.14 8.77
C GLN A 231 9.71 32.68 9.27
N ALA A 232 9.17 33.36 10.28
CA ALA A 232 7.91 32.98 10.90
C ALA A 232 6.75 32.96 9.90
N ASN A 233 5.87 31.97 10.05
CA ASN A 233 4.70 31.73 9.20
C ASN A 233 5.03 31.41 7.72
N GLN A 234 6.23 30.92 7.45
CA GLN A 234 6.60 30.36 6.14
C GLN A 234 6.45 28.84 6.10
N THR A 235 6.31 28.33 4.87
CA THR A 235 6.37 26.90 4.55
C THR A 235 7.64 26.61 3.78
N TYR A 236 8.39 25.60 4.21
CA TYR A 236 9.60 25.12 3.57
C TYR A 236 9.38 23.71 3.03
N TYR A 237 10.03 23.41 1.91
CA TYR A 237 9.89 22.14 1.20
C TYR A 237 11.22 21.40 1.19
N CYS A 238 11.13 20.09 1.42
CA CYS A 238 12.22 19.14 1.30
C CYS A 238 11.82 17.98 0.38
N VAL A 239 12.76 17.46 -0.40
CA VAL A 239 12.51 16.32 -1.29
C VAL A 239 13.67 15.33 -1.18
N GLY A 240 13.33 14.07 -0.86
CA GLY A 240 14.20 12.91 -1.03
C GLY A 240 13.96 12.28 -2.40
N TYR A 241 15.04 12.00 -3.13
CA TYR A 241 15.06 11.25 -4.38
C TYR A 241 15.77 9.92 -4.13
N ASN A 242 15.03 8.83 -4.25
CA ASN A 242 15.47 7.52 -3.84
C ASN A 242 15.33 6.54 -5.00
N ALA A 243 16.34 5.72 -5.22
CA ALA A 243 16.29 4.58 -6.12
C ALA A 243 16.52 3.30 -5.33
N HIS A 244 15.95 2.18 -5.74
CA HIS A 244 16.22 0.91 -5.10
C HIS A 244 17.72 0.57 -5.18
N VAL A 245 18.28 -0.07 -4.14
CA VAL A 245 19.68 -0.56 -4.19
C VAL A 245 19.81 -1.41 -5.45
N ASP A 246 20.79 -1.08 -6.31
CA ASP A 246 21.06 -1.71 -7.61
C ASP A 246 20.80 -3.22 -7.57
N THR A 247 19.56 -3.58 -7.85
CA THR A 247 19.23 -4.91 -8.33
C THR A 247 19.67 -4.85 -9.78
N PRO A 248 20.47 -5.79 -10.29
CA PRO A 248 20.94 -5.72 -11.67
C PRO A 248 19.75 -5.42 -12.58
N LYS A 249 19.80 -4.27 -13.27
CA LYS A 249 18.77 -3.83 -14.21
C LYS A 249 18.38 -5.04 -15.03
N SER A 250 17.16 -5.53 -14.79
CA SER A 250 16.70 -6.70 -15.51
C SER A 250 16.58 -6.26 -16.96
N ASP A 251 17.42 -6.82 -17.83
CA ASP A 251 17.26 -6.66 -19.28
C ASP A 251 15.94 -7.27 -19.77
N LEU A 252 15.12 -7.81 -18.87
CA LEU A 252 13.82 -8.40 -19.10
C LEU A 252 12.74 -7.66 -18.31
N VAL A 253 11.58 -7.48 -18.93
CA VAL A 253 10.37 -6.89 -18.34
C VAL A 253 9.19 -7.84 -18.45
N GLN A 254 8.20 -7.67 -17.58
CA GLN A 254 6.94 -8.39 -17.59
C GLN A 254 5.75 -7.44 -17.46
N VAL A 255 4.63 -7.81 -18.08
CA VAL A 255 3.35 -7.15 -17.88
C VAL A 255 2.47 -8.05 -17.01
N HIS A 256 1.96 -7.51 -15.91
CA HIS A 256 1.04 -8.17 -15.00
C HIS A 256 -0.38 -7.76 -15.33
N ILE A 257 -1.27 -8.71 -15.58
CA ILE A 257 -2.66 -8.45 -15.95
C ILE A 257 -3.60 -8.99 -14.88
N TYR A 258 -4.49 -8.14 -14.39
CA TYR A 258 -5.37 -8.40 -13.26
C TYR A 258 -6.84 -8.26 -13.65
N LYS A 259 -7.70 -9.16 -13.16
CA LYS A 259 -9.15 -9.02 -13.31
C LYS A 259 -9.80 -8.34 -12.11
N PHE A 260 -10.57 -7.30 -12.39
CA PHE A 260 -11.38 -6.60 -11.40
C PHE A 260 -12.85 -6.52 -11.84
N LEU A 261 -13.75 -6.53 -10.86
CA LEU A 261 -15.17 -6.23 -11.06
C LEU A 261 -15.51 -4.88 -10.45
N GLN A 262 -16.20 -4.05 -11.22
CA GLN A 262 -16.83 -2.83 -10.73
C GLN A 262 -18.19 -3.16 -10.09
N ASP A 263 -18.44 -2.54 -8.94
CA ASP A 263 -19.76 -2.61 -8.30
C ASP A 263 -20.81 -1.90 -9.18
N ALA A 264 -21.97 -2.52 -9.41
CA ALA A 264 -23.03 -1.94 -10.24
C ALA A 264 -23.60 -0.60 -9.69
N SER A 265 -23.38 -0.32 -8.40
CA SER A 265 -23.86 0.87 -7.69
C SER A 265 -22.78 1.91 -7.43
N SER A 266 -21.52 1.67 -7.81
CA SER A 266 -20.43 2.62 -7.60
C SER A 266 -19.33 2.52 -8.66
N THR A 267 -18.31 3.39 -8.57
CA THR A 267 -17.09 3.28 -9.39
C THR A 267 -16.00 2.47 -8.68
N SER A 268 -16.29 1.90 -7.52
CA SER A 268 -15.36 1.06 -6.79
C SER A 268 -15.13 -0.24 -7.56
N ILE A 269 -13.86 -0.62 -7.69
CA ILE A 269 -13.46 -1.88 -8.28
C ILE A 269 -12.94 -2.83 -7.19
N THR A 270 -13.20 -4.11 -7.35
CA THR A 270 -12.71 -5.15 -6.43
C THR A 270 -12.10 -6.27 -7.25
N ARG A 271 -10.96 -6.77 -6.77
CA ARG A 271 -10.24 -7.86 -7.41
C ARG A 271 -11.09 -9.13 -7.41
N VAL A 272 -11.06 -9.88 -8.52
CA VAL A 272 -11.79 -11.15 -8.60
C VAL A 272 -11.07 -12.20 -7.76
N ARG A 273 -11.79 -12.80 -6.82
CA ARG A 273 -11.25 -13.82 -5.93
C ARG A 273 -11.04 -15.16 -6.63
N ASP A 274 -10.04 -15.93 -6.23
CA ASP A 274 -9.76 -17.24 -6.82
C ASP A 274 -10.92 -18.24 -6.69
N ASP A 275 -11.64 -18.15 -5.57
CA ASP A 275 -12.80 -18.98 -5.25
C ASP A 275 -14.12 -18.42 -5.77
N ALA A 276 -14.10 -17.35 -6.56
CA ALA A 276 -15.33 -16.73 -7.08
C ALA A 276 -16.12 -17.67 -8.01
N GLY A 277 -15.52 -18.77 -8.47
CA GLY A 277 -16.18 -19.79 -9.29
C GLY A 277 -16.63 -19.25 -10.65
N LEU A 278 -16.10 -18.11 -11.10
CA LEU A 278 -16.44 -17.49 -12.37
C LEU A 278 -15.78 -18.23 -13.54
N ALA A 279 -16.44 -18.21 -14.69
CA ALA A 279 -15.84 -18.65 -15.94
C ALA A 279 -14.57 -17.81 -16.25
N PRO A 280 -13.53 -18.38 -16.87
CA PRO A 280 -12.37 -17.62 -17.30
C PRO A 280 -12.75 -16.51 -18.30
N PHE A 281 -12.10 -15.35 -18.18
CA PHE A 281 -12.31 -14.22 -19.08
C PHE A 281 -11.33 -14.32 -20.25
N PRO A 282 -11.81 -14.45 -21.50
CA PRO A 282 -10.95 -14.62 -22.66
C PRO A 282 -10.23 -13.32 -23.01
N MET A 283 -8.94 -13.43 -23.30
CA MET A 283 -8.05 -12.32 -23.62
C MET A 283 -7.22 -12.65 -24.87
N THR A 284 -6.73 -11.61 -25.55
CA THR A 284 -5.76 -11.75 -26.64
C THR A 284 -4.65 -10.73 -26.45
N ALA A 285 -3.41 -11.13 -26.78
CA ALA A 285 -2.25 -10.27 -26.68
C ALA A 285 -1.38 -10.34 -27.94
N THR A 286 -0.73 -9.22 -28.25
CA THR A 286 0.30 -9.09 -29.28
C THR A 286 1.58 -8.60 -28.62
N TRP A 287 2.70 -9.23 -28.94
CA TRP A 287 4.00 -8.85 -28.38
C TRP A 287 5.11 -8.89 -29.43
N GLN A 288 6.17 -8.14 -29.17
CA GLN A 288 7.41 -8.19 -29.94
C GLN A 288 8.59 -7.89 -29.01
N THR A 289 9.55 -8.80 -28.95
CA THR A 289 10.75 -8.68 -28.13
C THR A 289 11.87 -9.54 -28.69
N ALA A 290 13.13 -9.09 -28.57
CA ALA A 290 14.28 -9.76 -29.17
C ALA A 290 14.47 -11.22 -28.68
N ASN A 291 14.16 -11.50 -27.42
CA ASN A 291 14.37 -12.82 -26.81
C ASN A 291 13.25 -13.84 -27.09
N LEU A 292 12.08 -13.42 -27.60
CA LEU A 292 10.97 -14.32 -27.91
C LEU A 292 10.72 -14.37 -29.42
N ASN A 293 10.57 -15.59 -29.95
CA ASN A 293 10.31 -15.85 -31.38
C ASN A 293 11.27 -15.09 -32.34
N GLY A 294 12.52 -14.88 -31.92
CA GLY A 294 13.55 -14.18 -32.69
C GLY A 294 13.22 -12.71 -33.01
N GLY A 295 12.42 -12.03 -32.19
CA GLY A 295 12.06 -10.62 -32.43
C GLY A 295 10.86 -10.41 -33.34
N ALA A 296 10.18 -11.47 -33.78
CA ALA A 296 9.02 -11.37 -34.63
C ALA A 296 7.76 -10.98 -33.83
N THR A 297 6.95 -10.07 -34.39
CA THR A 297 5.62 -9.76 -33.85
C THR A 297 4.77 -11.04 -33.84
N SER A 298 4.25 -11.36 -32.66
CA SER A 298 3.47 -12.58 -32.41
C SER A 298 2.16 -12.22 -31.73
N THR A 299 1.15 -13.06 -31.88
CA THR A 299 -0.16 -12.89 -31.24
C THR A 299 -0.63 -14.23 -30.69
N GLY A 300 -1.33 -14.20 -29.56
CA GLY A 300 -1.86 -15.39 -28.92
C GLY A 300 -2.99 -15.06 -27.96
N ASP A 301 -3.83 -16.06 -27.73
CA ASP A 301 -4.94 -15.98 -26.80
C ASP A 301 -4.56 -16.55 -25.44
N TYR A 302 -5.15 -15.98 -24.40
CA TYR A 302 -5.00 -16.43 -23.02
C TYR A 302 -6.30 -16.18 -22.25
N VAL A 303 -6.37 -16.61 -20.99
CA VAL A 303 -7.54 -16.33 -20.15
C VAL A 303 -7.12 -15.77 -18.79
N LEU A 304 -7.99 -14.96 -18.20
CA LEU A 304 -7.93 -14.65 -16.77
C LEU A 304 -8.88 -15.61 -16.08
N GLY A 305 -8.34 -16.67 -15.48
CA GLY A 305 -9.12 -17.72 -14.83
C GLY A 305 -8.38 -19.05 -14.63
N ASP A 306 -7.11 -19.13 -15.04
CA ASP A 306 -6.27 -20.32 -15.00
C ASP A 306 -4.84 -20.07 -14.50
N ASN A 307 -4.59 -18.94 -13.80
CA ASN A 307 -3.24 -18.55 -13.35
C ASN A 307 -2.25 -18.40 -14.53
N HIS A 308 -2.69 -17.75 -15.62
CA HIS A 308 -1.97 -17.77 -16.87
C HIS A 308 -0.51 -17.28 -16.73
N GLY A 309 0.42 -17.98 -17.39
CA GLY A 309 1.83 -17.63 -17.35
C GLY A 309 2.49 -17.79 -15.98
N GLY A 310 1.87 -18.55 -15.06
CA GLY A 310 2.37 -18.73 -13.70
C GLY A 310 1.97 -17.61 -12.75
N ALA A 311 0.94 -16.83 -13.10
CA ALA A 311 0.43 -15.78 -12.24
C ALA A 311 0.02 -16.33 -10.87
N PRO A 312 0.29 -15.59 -9.78
CA PRO A 312 0.06 -16.08 -8.42
C PRO A 312 -1.42 -16.34 -8.09
N PHE A 313 -2.33 -15.79 -8.90
CA PHE A 313 -3.77 -15.86 -8.69
C PHE A 313 -4.53 -16.23 -9.95
N LYS A 314 -5.70 -16.84 -9.75
CA LYS A 314 -6.46 -17.52 -10.80
C LYS A 314 -6.90 -16.56 -11.89
N TYR A 315 -7.38 -15.39 -11.51
CA TYR A 315 -7.87 -14.38 -12.43
C TYR A 315 -6.82 -13.33 -12.79
N GLU A 316 -5.57 -13.78 -12.90
CA GLU A 316 -4.42 -12.99 -13.33
C GLU A 316 -3.66 -13.68 -14.46
N ALA A 317 -2.86 -12.89 -15.16
CA ALA A 317 -1.90 -13.37 -16.12
C ALA A 317 -0.56 -12.65 -15.94
N LEU A 318 0.52 -13.38 -16.18
CA LEU A 318 1.87 -12.85 -16.22
C LEU A 318 2.47 -13.14 -17.59
N THR A 319 3.05 -12.13 -18.25
CA THR A 319 3.75 -12.38 -19.52
C THR A 319 4.99 -13.23 -19.30
N SER A 320 5.47 -13.92 -20.34
CA SER A 320 6.86 -14.37 -20.31
C SER A 320 7.81 -13.16 -20.19
N PRO A 321 8.99 -13.29 -19.56
CA PRO A 321 9.98 -12.22 -19.52
C PRO A 321 10.39 -11.77 -20.92
N MET A 322 10.30 -10.47 -21.21
CA MET A 322 10.56 -9.87 -22.51
C MET A 322 11.80 -8.99 -22.45
N ALA A 323 12.79 -9.24 -23.31
CA ALA A 323 13.96 -8.40 -23.43
C ALA A 323 13.61 -6.95 -23.80
N ILE A 324 14.17 -6.00 -23.06
CA ILE A 324 13.99 -4.59 -23.32
C ILE A 324 14.80 -4.14 -24.55
N PRO A 325 14.30 -3.18 -25.34
CA PRO A 325 12.94 -2.64 -25.30
C PRO A 325 11.92 -3.63 -25.89
N ALA A 326 10.75 -3.75 -25.26
CA ALA A 326 9.69 -4.63 -25.71
C ALA A 326 8.45 -3.86 -26.21
N TYR A 327 7.64 -4.52 -27.04
CA TYR A 327 6.29 -4.10 -27.38
C TYR A 327 5.29 -5.09 -26.81
N TYR A 328 4.23 -4.60 -26.18
CA TYR A 328 3.15 -5.44 -25.67
C TYR A 328 1.80 -4.74 -25.77
N LYS A 329 0.80 -5.48 -26.21
CA LYS A 329 -0.60 -5.05 -26.30
C LYS A 329 -1.50 -6.17 -25.83
N THR A 330 -2.54 -5.84 -25.08
CA THR A 330 -3.55 -6.83 -24.65
C THR A 330 -4.96 -6.27 -24.67
N SER A 331 -5.95 -7.13 -24.89
CA SER A 331 -7.37 -6.76 -24.83
C SER A 331 -8.25 -7.94 -24.46
N GLU A 332 -9.35 -7.67 -23.78
CA GLU A 332 -10.39 -8.66 -23.50
C GLU A 332 -11.22 -8.97 -24.75
N VAL A 333 -11.45 -10.25 -24.98
CA VAL A 333 -12.30 -10.74 -26.05
C VAL A 333 -13.76 -10.58 -25.64
N THR A 334 -14.52 -9.82 -26.41
CA THR A 334 -15.92 -9.44 -26.10
C THR A 334 -16.93 -10.08 -27.07
N ASP A 335 -16.69 -11.34 -27.41
CA ASP A 335 -17.45 -12.11 -28.41
C ASP A 335 -18.85 -12.58 -27.96
N GLY A 336 -19.22 -12.30 -26.70
CA GLY A 336 -20.50 -12.67 -26.12
C GLY A 336 -20.55 -14.04 -25.44
N SER A 337 -19.44 -14.79 -25.39
CA SER A 337 -19.37 -16.07 -24.66
C SER A 337 -19.43 -15.88 -23.14
N VAL A 338 -18.51 -15.09 -22.59
CA VAL A 338 -18.43 -14.69 -21.17
C VAL A 338 -18.57 -13.18 -21.03
N THR A 339 -17.94 -12.45 -21.95
CA THR A 339 -17.89 -11.00 -21.94
C THR A 339 -18.50 -10.39 -23.20
N VAL A 340 -19.21 -9.28 -23.05
CA VAL A 340 -19.74 -8.45 -24.15
C VAL A 340 -19.09 -7.06 -24.15
N ALA A 341 -19.21 -6.34 -25.27
CA ALA A 341 -18.50 -5.08 -25.47
C ALA A 341 -18.96 -3.93 -24.55
N ASN A 342 -20.23 -3.93 -24.13
CA ASN A 342 -20.84 -2.91 -23.27
C ASN A 342 -22.16 -3.43 -22.67
N ALA A 343 -22.76 -2.66 -21.77
CA ALA A 343 -23.99 -3.04 -21.07
C ALA A 343 -25.18 -3.31 -22.02
N ASP A 344 -25.29 -2.58 -23.14
CA ASP A 344 -26.39 -2.75 -24.10
C ASP A 344 -26.29 -4.08 -24.87
N ALA A 345 -25.09 -4.65 -24.97
CA ALA A 345 -24.84 -5.94 -25.61
C ALA A 345 -25.12 -7.15 -24.69
N CYS A 346 -25.51 -6.93 -23.43
CA CYS A 346 -25.84 -8.00 -22.50
C CYS A 346 -27.07 -8.80 -22.95
N THR A 347 -26.93 -10.11 -23.13
CA THR A 347 -28.02 -11.03 -23.48
C THR A 347 -28.32 -12.07 -22.40
N SER A 348 -27.52 -12.12 -21.34
CA SER A 348 -27.71 -13.00 -20.19
C SER A 348 -27.19 -12.35 -18.90
N LEU A 349 -27.81 -12.67 -17.76
CA LEU A 349 -27.31 -12.27 -16.43
C LEU A 349 -26.04 -13.03 -16.01
N SER A 350 -25.65 -14.07 -16.76
CA SER A 350 -24.37 -14.78 -16.56
C SER A 350 -23.20 -14.09 -17.25
N GLN A 351 -23.45 -13.08 -18.08
CA GLN A 351 -22.43 -12.34 -18.81
C GLN A 351 -21.90 -11.15 -17.99
N TYR A 352 -20.73 -10.70 -18.42
CA TYR A 352 -20.11 -9.47 -17.99
C TYR A 352 -19.97 -8.55 -19.19
N TYR A 353 -19.89 -7.24 -18.96
CA TYR A 353 -19.46 -6.30 -19.99
C TYR A 353 -18.14 -5.65 -19.61
N LEU A 354 -17.30 -5.38 -20.61
CA LEU A 354 -16.06 -4.64 -20.44
C LEU A 354 -16.40 -3.18 -20.10
N VAL A 355 -15.94 -2.72 -18.94
CA VAL A 355 -15.99 -1.29 -18.57
C VAL A 355 -14.79 -0.57 -19.19
N GLY A 356 -13.61 -1.18 -19.09
CA GLY A 356 -12.38 -0.62 -19.63
C GLY A 356 -11.14 -1.16 -18.92
N TYR A 357 -10.06 -0.40 -19.05
CA TYR A 357 -8.73 -0.75 -18.55
C TYR A 357 -8.16 0.37 -17.69
N ARG A 358 -7.30 -0.01 -16.75
CA ARG A 358 -6.45 0.92 -15.99
C ARG A 358 -5.02 0.40 -16.09
N THR A 359 -4.06 1.28 -16.24
CA THR A 359 -2.65 0.93 -16.37
C THR A 359 -1.83 1.73 -15.38
N GLY A 360 -0.67 1.21 -15.04
CA GLY A 360 0.36 1.85 -14.21
C GLY A 360 1.54 0.90 -14.09
N ILE A 361 2.68 1.38 -13.62
CA ILE A 361 3.91 0.58 -13.53
C ILE A 361 3.79 -0.56 -12.50
N ASN A 362 2.80 -0.48 -11.62
CA ASN A 362 2.44 -1.54 -10.66
C ASN A 362 0.93 -1.58 -10.38
N LEU A 363 0.49 -2.59 -9.64
CA LEU A 363 -0.92 -2.81 -9.34
C LEU A 363 -1.56 -1.63 -8.57
N ASP A 364 -0.84 -1.01 -7.66
CA ASP A 364 -1.39 0.04 -6.81
C ASP A 364 -1.58 1.35 -7.58
N GLU A 365 -0.66 1.68 -8.48
CA GLU A 365 -0.87 2.79 -9.43
C GLU A 365 -2.06 2.50 -10.35
N ALA A 366 -2.14 1.29 -10.91
CA ALA A 366 -3.26 0.90 -11.76
C ALA A 366 -4.61 0.94 -11.01
N LYS A 367 -4.64 0.68 -9.70
CA LYS A 367 -5.84 0.79 -8.83
C LYS A 367 -6.30 2.23 -8.62
N VAL A 368 -5.49 3.24 -8.88
CA VAL A 368 -5.86 4.66 -8.74
C VAL A 368 -5.94 5.41 -10.08
N ALA A 369 -5.35 4.88 -11.15
CA ALA A 369 -5.40 5.43 -12.51
C ALA A 369 -6.83 5.58 -13.06
N PRO A 370 -7.17 6.52 -13.95
CA PRO A 370 -8.50 6.60 -14.56
C PRO A 370 -8.82 5.36 -15.42
N THR A 371 -10.09 4.95 -15.47
CA THR A 371 -10.53 3.88 -16.39
C THR A 371 -10.68 4.40 -17.81
N THR A 372 -10.10 3.70 -18.78
CA THR A 372 -10.13 4.05 -20.20
C THR A 372 -10.75 2.92 -21.03
N SER A 373 -11.41 3.26 -22.14
CA SER A 373 -11.96 2.24 -23.06
C SER A 373 -10.93 1.74 -24.08
N ALA A 374 -9.74 2.35 -24.13
CA ALA A 374 -8.68 1.96 -25.05
C ALA A 374 -7.94 0.72 -24.53
N ALA A 375 -7.72 -0.26 -25.41
CA ALA A 375 -6.90 -1.41 -25.07
C ALA A 375 -5.46 -0.97 -24.76
N PRO A 376 -4.85 -1.46 -23.66
CA PRO A 376 -3.47 -1.14 -23.30
C PRO A 376 -2.48 -1.53 -24.41
N GLU A 377 -1.62 -0.59 -24.78
CA GLU A 377 -0.59 -0.77 -25.79
C GLU A 377 0.67 -0.03 -25.32
N PHE A 378 1.74 -0.79 -25.14
CA PHE A 378 3.02 -0.31 -24.65
C PHE A 378 4.07 -0.45 -25.76
N THR A 379 4.73 0.66 -26.08
CA THR A 379 5.81 0.70 -27.08
C THR A 379 7.12 1.03 -26.40
N GLY A 380 8.12 0.17 -26.56
CA GLY A 380 9.45 0.41 -26.00
C GLY A 380 9.50 0.24 -24.48
N LEU A 381 8.81 -0.77 -23.94
CA LEU A 381 8.84 -1.11 -22.52
C LEU A 381 10.27 -1.28 -22.03
N THR A 382 10.60 -0.57 -20.95
CA THR A 382 11.89 -0.62 -20.23
C THR A 382 11.75 -1.03 -18.78
N SER A 383 10.51 -1.08 -18.26
CA SER A 383 10.16 -1.54 -16.91
C SER A 383 8.94 -2.44 -16.97
N ASP A 384 8.64 -3.09 -15.85
CA ASP A 384 7.40 -3.83 -15.66
C ASP A 384 6.18 -2.88 -15.71
N GLU A 385 5.03 -3.45 -16.08
CA GLU A 385 3.76 -2.73 -16.15
C GLU A 385 2.62 -3.58 -15.57
N ALA A 386 1.59 -2.91 -15.08
CA ALA A 386 0.36 -3.50 -14.60
C ALA A 386 -0.85 -3.05 -15.43
N VAL A 387 -1.71 -4.01 -15.75
CA VAL A 387 -2.98 -3.79 -16.45
C VAL A 387 -4.11 -4.33 -15.59
N ILE A 388 -5.04 -3.47 -15.19
CA ILE A 388 -6.31 -3.90 -14.62
C ILE A 388 -7.37 -3.92 -15.72
N VAL A 389 -7.97 -5.08 -15.95
CA VAL A 389 -9.14 -5.27 -16.81
C VAL A 389 -10.40 -5.15 -15.94
N VAL A 390 -11.20 -4.12 -16.16
CA VAL A 390 -12.40 -3.80 -15.35
C VAL A 390 -13.65 -4.25 -16.07
N ASN A 391 -14.44 -5.11 -15.41
CA ASN A 391 -15.73 -5.56 -15.92
C ASN A 391 -16.84 -5.27 -14.93
N ALA A 392 -18.07 -5.20 -15.42
CA ALA A 392 -19.26 -5.16 -14.59
C ALA A 392 -20.21 -6.29 -15.00
N ARG A 393 -21.04 -6.73 -14.05
CA ARG A 393 -22.05 -7.76 -14.30
C ARG A 393 -23.18 -7.20 -15.14
N CYS A 394 -23.67 -7.99 -16.09
CA CYS A 394 -24.92 -7.68 -16.78
C CYS A 394 -26.10 -7.74 -15.79
N THR A 395 -26.88 -6.67 -15.71
CA THR A 395 -28.04 -6.55 -14.78
C THR A 395 -29.39 -6.62 -15.48
N THR A 396 -29.40 -6.54 -16.82
CA THR A 396 -30.61 -6.63 -17.65
C THR A 396 -30.34 -7.46 -18.89
N THR A 397 -31.25 -8.37 -19.23
CA THR A 397 -31.28 -9.03 -20.53
C THR A 397 -31.70 -7.98 -21.57
N GLY A 398 -30.76 -7.48 -22.37
CA GLY A 398 -30.97 -6.46 -23.40
C GLY A 398 -32.09 -6.85 -24.36
N GLY A 399 -33.25 -6.25 -24.13
CA GLY A 399 -34.50 -6.48 -24.84
C GLY A 399 -35.48 -5.35 -24.56
N SER A 400 -35.05 -4.10 -24.76
CA SER A 400 -35.99 -2.98 -24.94
C SER A 400 -35.53 -2.12 -26.10
N THR A 401 -36.14 -2.38 -27.26
CA THR A 401 -36.16 -1.46 -28.39
C THR A 401 -36.85 -0.16 -27.98
N GLY A 402 -36.20 0.96 -28.25
CA GLY A 402 -36.62 2.28 -27.83
C GLY A 402 -37.82 2.90 -28.57
N GLY A 403 -38.08 4.16 -28.22
CA GLY A 403 -38.94 5.12 -28.92
C GLY A 403 -39.82 5.89 -27.93
N GLY A 404 -39.83 7.22 -27.83
CA GLY A 404 -39.16 8.28 -28.56
C GLY A 404 -39.56 9.62 -27.94
N THR A 405 -38.74 10.65 -28.14
CA THR A 405 -39.07 12.05 -27.86
C THR A 405 -40.13 12.55 -28.84
N GLY A 406 -41.16 13.25 -28.34
CA GLY A 406 -42.17 13.92 -29.16
C GLY A 406 -43.15 14.71 -28.31
N GLY A 407 -43.07 16.04 -28.38
CA GLY A 407 -43.99 16.97 -27.73
C GLY A 407 -45.30 17.18 -28.49
N GLY A 408 -46.26 17.83 -27.82
CA GLY A 408 -47.53 18.30 -28.40
C GLY A 408 -48.64 18.36 -27.36
N GLY A 409 -49.19 19.56 -27.12
CA GLY A 409 -50.15 19.85 -26.05
C GLY A 409 -51.62 19.64 -26.39
N GLY A 410 -52.49 20.11 -25.49
CA GLY A 410 -53.90 20.40 -25.79
C GLY A 410 -54.94 19.69 -24.92
N THR A 411 -55.34 20.39 -23.85
CA THR A 411 -56.74 20.62 -23.38
C THR A 411 -57.70 19.48 -22.97
N SER A 412 -58.28 19.75 -21.79
CA SER A 412 -59.70 19.63 -21.38
C SER A 412 -60.28 18.29 -20.89
N GLY A 413 -60.76 18.30 -19.64
CA GLY A 413 -62.19 18.04 -19.38
C GLY A 413 -62.55 16.99 -18.30
N GLY A 414 -63.06 17.48 -17.16
CA GLY A 414 -64.04 16.81 -16.26
C GLY A 414 -63.52 15.65 -15.40
N GLY A 415 -63.88 15.46 -14.14
CA GLY A 415 -64.95 15.98 -13.30
C GLY A 415 -65.60 14.84 -12.50
N GLY A 416 -65.56 14.92 -11.16
CA GLY A 416 -66.33 14.09 -10.21
C GLY A 416 -65.84 12.64 -10.02
N THR A 417 -65.97 11.91 -8.91
CA THR A 417 -66.63 11.99 -7.58
C THR A 417 -66.02 10.81 -6.78
N GLY A 418 -65.68 10.90 -5.49
CA GLY A 418 -66.59 10.74 -4.34
C GLY A 418 -66.89 9.27 -3.96
N GLY A 419 -66.42 8.82 -2.77
CA GLY A 419 -66.85 7.60 -2.06
C GLY A 419 -65.71 6.61 -1.77
N GLY A 420 -65.28 6.26 -0.55
CA GLY A 420 -65.91 6.40 0.76
C GLY A 420 -66.71 5.15 1.15
N ILE A 421 -66.04 4.07 1.57
CA ILE A 421 -66.65 3.01 2.39
C ILE A 421 -65.62 2.35 3.30
N SER A 422 -66.05 2.14 4.55
CA SER A 422 -65.31 1.65 5.70
C SER A 422 -66.10 0.50 6.34
N GLY A 423 -65.39 -0.46 6.97
CA GLY A 423 -65.90 -1.46 7.93
C GLY A 423 -66.47 -2.75 7.30
N SER A 424 -66.31 -3.96 7.86
CA SER A 424 -65.82 -4.39 9.17
C SER A 424 -65.64 -5.92 9.19
N SER A 425 -64.79 -6.39 10.12
CA SER A 425 -64.90 -7.63 10.94
C SER A 425 -64.93 -9.01 10.25
N GLY A 426 -64.23 -10.06 10.68
CA GLY A 426 -63.41 -10.30 11.86
C GLY A 426 -63.08 -11.81 11.94
N GLY A 427 -62.02 -12.17 12.67
CA GLY A 427 -61.67 -13.58 12.91
C GLY A 427 -60.29 -13.73 13.56
N SER A 428 -60.27 -13.78 14.89
CA SER A 428 -59.07 -13.99 15.71
C SER A 428 -58.87 -15.45 16.12
N ILE A 429 -57.61 -15.76 16.44
CA ILE A 429 -57.05 -16.79 17.35
C ILE A 429 -56.23 -17.89 16.66
N GLY A 430 -54.93 -17.91 16.98
CA GLY A 430 -54.22 -19.16 17.30
C GLY A 430 -52.99 -19.53 16.46
N THR A 431 -51.82 -19.10 16.93
CA THR A 431 -50.58 -19.90 17.07
C THR A 431 -49.87 -20.53 15.85
N ALA A 432 -48.58 -20.13 15.74
CA ALA A 432 -47.39 -20.89 15.34
C ALA A 432 -47.08 -21.10 13.84
N GLY A 433 -45.86 -20.68 13.44
CA GLY A 433 -45.26 -20.92 12.12
C GLY A 433 -44.37 -19.74 11.68
N GLN A 434 -43.25 -19.49 12.35
CA GLN A 434 -41.90 -19.82 11.86
C GLN A 434 -41.30 -18.74 10.93
N VAL A 435 -40.57 -17.80 11.55
CA VAL A 435 -39.65 -16.90 10.85
C VAL A 435 -38.29 -17.61 10.78
N LEU A 436 -37.85 -17.95 9.57
CA LEU A 436 -36.45 -18.27 9.25
C LEU A 436 -35.69 -16.93 9.34
N GLY A 437 -34.62 -16.72 10.09
CA GLY A 437 -33.61 -17.60 10.62
C GLY A 437 -32.29 -16.83 10.55
N ALA A 438 -32.20 -15.71 11.29
CA ALA A 438 -30.92 -15.04 11.51
C ALA A 438 -30.12 -15.95 12.44
N SER A 439 -29.14 -16.67 11.90
CA SER A 439 -28.21 -17.44 12.71
C SER A 439 -27.34 -16.48 13.50
N THR A 440 -27.78 -16.11 14.70
CA THR A 440 -26.86 -15.82 15.80
C THR A 440 -26.17 -17.15 16.13
N GLY A 441 -25.18 -17.50 15.33
CA GLY A 441 -24.21 -18.54 15.67
C GLY A 441 -23.46 -18.06 16.89
N LEU A 442 -23.89 -18.59 18.04
CA LEU A 442 -23.21 -18.66 19.33
C LEU A 442 -21.92 -17.83 19.39
N VAL A 443 -22.04 -16.64 19.98
CA VAL A 443 -20.93 -15.97 20.65
C VAL A 443 -20.45 -16.93 21.75
N PRO A 444 -19.22 -17.47 21.74
CA PRO A 444 -18.56 -17.73 23.00
C PRO A 444 -18.31 -16.35 23.61
N GLN A 445 -18.92 -16.13 24.78
CA GLN A 445 -18.76 -14.93 25.60
C GLN A 445 -17.39 -14.28 25.46
N GLY A 446 -17.39 -12.94 25.38
CA GLY A 446 -16.19 -12.13 25.37
C GLY A 446 -15.14 -12.66 26.34
N GLN A 447 -14.03 -13.12 25.78
CA GLN A 447 -12.81 -13.25 26.55
C GLN A 447 -12.33 -11.83 26.81
N VAL A 448 -12.50 -11.41 28.06
CA VAL A 448 -11.72 -10.31 28.64
C VAL A 448 -10.26 -10.57 28.25
N LEU A 449 -9.59 -9.55 27.72
CA LEU A 449 -8.16 -9.54 27.40
C LEU A 449 -7.37 -9.96 28.66
N GLY A 450 -7.14 -11.26 28.79
CA GLY A 450 -6.63 -11.91 29.98
C GLY A 450 -5.67 -13.01 29.56
N ALA A 451 -4.41 -12.63 29.36
CA ALA A 451 -3.19 -13.44 29.49
C ALA A 451 -3.32 -14.97 29.36
N SER A 452 -3.77 -15.47 28.21
CA SER A 452 -3.41 -16.81 27.75
C SER A 452 -2.73 -16.69 26.39
N CYS A 453 -1.41 -16.78 26.42
CA CYS A 453 -0.52 -16.89 25.27
C CYS A 453 -0.99 -18.07 24.37
N GLY A 454 -1.36 -17.83 23.11
CA GLY A 454 -1.91 -18.85 22.22
C GLY A 454 -1.79 -18.51 20.73
N ILE A 455 -2.08 -19.47 19.85
CA ILE A 455 -2.14 -19.26 18.39
C ILE A 455 -3.27 -18.29 18.08
N ILE A 456 -2.94 -17.17 17.42
CA ILE A 456 -3.91 -16.12 17.06
C ILE A 456 -4.40 -16.26 15.60
N LEU A 457 -3.55 -16.79 14.72
CA LEU A 457 -3.90 -17.07 13.32
C LEU A 457 -3.81 -18.57 13.03
N THR A 458 -4.93 -19.16 12.66
CA THR A 458 -5.08 -20.58 12.35
C THR A 458 -5.27 -20.84 10.85
N THR A 459 -5.60 -19.80 10.08
CA THR A 459 -5.82 -19.89 8.64
C THR A 459 -4.84 -19.03 7.85
N TYR A 460 -4.59 -19.40 6.60
CA TYR A 460 -3.81 -18.58 5.69
C TYR A 460 -4.66 -17.47 5.08
N LEU A 461 -4.12 -16.27 5.02
CA LEU A 461 -4.83 -15.07 4.59
C LEU A 461 -4.06 -14.39 3.46
N ARG A 462 -4.77 -13.88 2.45
CA ARG A 462 -4.20 -13.06 1.36
C ARG A 462 -5.29 -12.26 0.65
N ASP A 463 -4.93 -11.19 -0.04
CA ASP A 463 -5.87 -10.48 -0.90
C ASP A 463 -6.39 -11.41 -2.01
N GLY A 464 -7.65 -11.24 -2.43
CA GLY A 464 -8.27 -12.08 -3.47
C GLY A 464 -8.66 -13.49 -3.03
N LYS A 465 -8.54 -13.86 -1.74
CA LYS A 465 -9.08 -15.12 -1.19
C LYS A 465 -10.37 -14.85 -0.40
N SER A 466 -11.32 -15.79 -0.34
CA SER A 466 -12.37 -15.76 0.70
C SER A 466 -11.74 -16.08 2.06
N ASN A 467 -11.23 -15.04 2.70
CA ASN A 467 -10.68 -15.12 4.05
C ASN A 467 -11.79 -15.21 5.10
N ASP A 468 -11.49 -15.89 6.22
CA ASP A 468 -12.32 -15.80 7.42
C ASP A 468 -12.22 -14.37 7.99
N ALA A 469 -13.35 -13.68 8.07
CA ALA A 469 -13.39 -12.27 8.45
C ALA A 469 -12.87 -12.03 9.89
N ASP A 470 -13.08 -12.97 10.81
CA ASP A 470 -12.59 -12.83 12.18
C ASP A 470 -11.08 -13.05 12.24
N GLN A 471 -10.54 -13.98 11.46
CA GLN A 471 -9.10 -14.16 11.30
C GLN A 471 -8.43 -12.92 10.68
N VAL A 472 -9.10 -12.24 9.75
CA VAL A 472 -8.61 -10.96 9.20
C VAL A 472 -8.63 -9.85 10.25
N ARG A 473 -9.67 -9.75 11.10
CA ARG A 473 -9.69 -8.76 12.19
C ARG A 473 -8.55 -8.98 13.18
N VAL A 474 -8.30 -10.25 13.54
CA VAL A 474 -7.18 -10.61 14.41
C VAL A 474 -5.84 -10.22 13.77
N LEU A 475 -5.66 -10.49 12.47
CA LEU A 475 -4.49 -10.04 11.73
C LEU A 475 -4.33 -8.52 11.75
N GLN A 476 -5.38 -7.76 11.42
CA GLN A 476 -5.37 -6.30 11.37
C GLN A 476 -5.03 -5.70 12.74
N GLN A 477 -5.60 -6.23 13.82
CA GLN A 477 -5.28 -5.83 15.18
C GLN A 477 -3.82 -6.14 15.56
N PHE A 478 -3.33 -7.33 15.20
CA PHE A 478 -1.94 -7.71 15.42
C PHE A 478 -0.99 -6.77 14.67
N LEU A 479 -1.24 -6.50 13.38
CA LEU A 479 -0.40 -5.63 12.56
C LEU A 479 -0.37 -4.19 13.08
N ASN A 480 -1.50 -3.65 13.56
CA ASN A 480 -1.54 -2.34 14.22
C ASN A 480 -0.64 -2.29 15.45
N GLY A 481 -0.68 -3.33 16.29
CA GLY A 481 0.14 -3.41 17.49
C GLY A 481 1.63 -3.59 17.20
N ASP A 482 1.97 -4.49 16.28
CA ASP A 482 3.36 -4.85 15.99
C ASP A 482 4.09 -3.78 15.14
N LEU A 483 3.38 -3.17 14.20
CA LEU A 483 3.96 -2.17 13.29
C LEU A 483 3.75 -0.72 13.74
N GLY A 484 2.91 -0.48 14.76
CA GLY A 484 2.57 0.86 15.21
C GLY A 484 1.75 1.67 14.20
N ILE A 485 1.03 0.98 13.30
CA ILE A 485 0.19 1.58 12.26
C ILE A 485 -1.28 1.63 12.68
N THR A 486 -2.11 2.37 11.92
CA THR A 486 -3.55 2.50 12.17
C THR A 486 -4.38 1.97 11.00
N LEU A 487 -4.45 0.65 10.85
CA LEU A 487 -5.37 -0.02 9.93
C LEU A 487 -6.80 -0.06 10.47
N PRO A 488 -7.80 0.21 9.62
CA PRO A 488 -9.19 -0.11 9.92
C PRO A 488 -9.39 -1.62 10.16
N VAL A 489 -9.96 -2.00 11.31
CA VAL A 489 -10.26 -3.41 11.65
C VAL A 489 -11.60 -3.83 11.04
N THR A 490 -11.63 -3.98 9.73
CA THR A 490 -12.85 -4.26 8.96
C THR A 490 -13.19 -5.75 8.91
N GLY A 491 -12.19 -6.62 9.01
CA GLY A 491 -12.31 -8.05 8.69
C GLY A 491 -12.30 -8.34 7.19
N THR A 492 -11.97 -7.34 6.36
CA THR A 492 -11.74 -7.51 4.92
C THR A 492 -10.25 -7.36 4.65
N PHE A 493 -9.66 -8.34 3.96
CA PHE A 493 -8.26 -8.30 3.57
C PHE A 493 -8.18 -7.48 2.28
N ASP A 494 -8.05 -6.18 2.44
CA ASP A 494 -7.94 -5.19 1.36
C ASP A 494 -6.47 -4.82 1.09
N SER A 495 -6.25 -3.87 0.18
CA SER A 495 -4.89 -3.40 -0.16
C SER A 495 -4.16 -2.85 1.05
N PHE A 496 -4.84 -2.15 1.98
CA PHE A 496 -4.20 -1.64 3.20
C PHE A 496 -3.71 -2.78 4.10
N THR A 497 -4.51 -3.83 4.22
CA THR A 497 -4.14 -5.04 4.98
C THR A 497 -2.98 -5.78 4.30
N GLU A 498 -2.99 -5.88 2.97
CA GLU A 498 -1.90 -6.47 2.18
C GLU A 498 -0.59 -5.70 2.33
N THR A 499 -0.62 -4.36 2.21
CA THR A 499 0.53 -3.49 2.43
C THR A 499 1.11 -3.68 3.82
N ALA A 500 0.27 -3.76 4.85
CA ALA A 500 0.74 -4.01 6.21
C ALA A 500 1.36 -5.42 6.39
N VAL A 501 0.84 -6.43 5.70
CA VAL A 501 1.49 -7.75 5.65
C VAL A 501 2.84 -7.64 4.95
N ASN A 502 2.97 -6.89 3.85
CA ASN A 502 4.24 -6.67 3.17
C ASN A 502 5.28 -6.05 4.11
N ILE A 503 4.90 -4.98 4.83
CA ILE A 503 5.75 -4.33 5.83
C ILE A 503 6.19 -5.32 6.92
N PHE A 504 5.25 -6.10 7.45
CA PHE A 504 5.55 -7.14 8.44
C PHE A 504 6.54 -8.19 7.90
N GLN A 505 6.34 -8.65 6.66
CA GLN A 505 7.20 -9.66 6.04
C GLN A 505 8.63 -9.15 5.86
N VAL A 506 8.81 -7.90 5.42
CA VAL A 506 10.14 -7.28 5.30
C VAL A 506 10.77 -7.07 6.66
N LYS A 507 10.01 -6.56 7.66
CA LYS A 507 10.48 -6.38 9.05
C LYS A 507 11.02 -7.68 9.67
N TYR A 508 10.45 -8.83 9.29
CA TYR A 508 10.86 -10.16 9.75
C TYR A 508 11.39 -11.03 8.61
N SER A 509 12.07 -10.43 7.63
CA SER A 509 12.54 -11.07 6.39
C SER A 509 13.31 -12.37 6.62
N SER A 510 14.22 -12.40 7.59
CA SER A 510 15.05 -13.57 7.92
C SER A 510 14.24 -14.82 8.31
N ASP A 511 13.13 -14.63 9.03
CA ASP A 511 12.26 -15.73 9.47
C ASP A 511 11.13 -16.03 8.49
N VAL A 512 10.73 -15.02 7.70
CA VAL A 512 9.51 -15.05 6.90
C VAL A 512 9.79 -15.28 5.42
N LEU A 513 10.71 -14.52 4.82
CA LEU A 513 10.96 -14.48 3.38
C LEU A 513 12.22 -15.26 2.99
N ALA A 514 13.33 -15.12 3.73
CA ALA A 514 14.59 -15.80 3.45
C ALA A 514 14.45 -17.33 3.28
N PRO A 515 13.60 -18.06 4.03
CA PRO A 515 13.43 -19.49 3.81
C PRO A 515 12.86 -19.85 2.43
N TRP A 516 12.22 -18.91 1.72
CA TRP A 516 11.61 -19.13 0.41
C TRP A 516 12.53 -18.80 -0.77
N VAL A 517 13.66 -18.12 -0.55
CA VAL A 517 14.61 -17.76 -1.62
C VAL A 517 15.11 -18.98 -2.39
N PRO A 518 15.52 -20.10 -1.73
CA PRO A 518 15.92 -21.32 -2.44
C PRO A 518 14.81 -21.96 -3.27
N PHE A 519 13.55 -21.57 -3.06
CA PHE A 519 12.36 -22.12 -3.69
C PHE A 519 11.72 -21.15 -4.70
N GLY A 520 12.46 -20.11 -5.12
CA GLY A 520 12.06 -19.22 -6.22
C GLY A 520 11.49 -17.86 -5.78
N LEU A 521 11.59 -17.49 -4.50
CA LEU A 521 11.40 -16.08 -4.13
C LEU A 521 12.61 -15.26 -4.59
N ALA A 522 12.38 -14.13 -5.25
CA ALA A 522 13.43 -13.34 -5.90
C ALA A 522 14.52 -12.87 -4.91
N SER A 523 14.12 -12.39 -3.74
CA SER A 523 15.02 -12.06 -2.63
C SER A 523 14.33 -12.25 -1.28
N ASP A 524 15.11 -12.27 -0.21
CA ASP A 524 14.59 -12.26 1.17
C ASP A 524 13.91 -10.94 1.55
N HIS A 525 13.90 -9.94 0.66
CA HIS A 525 13.21 -8.66 0.83
C HIS A 525 12.10 -8.44 -0.22
N THR A 526 11.72 -9.49 -0.95
CA THR A 526 10.56 -9.47 -1.84
C THR A 526 9.32 -9.90 -1.06
N PRO A 527 8.48 -8.98 -0.54
CA PRO A 527 7.28 -9.37 0.17
C PRO A 527 6.28 -10.02 -0.79
N THR A 528 5.43 -10.89 -0.24
CA THR A 528 4.44 -11.65 -1.02
C THR A 528 3.01 -11.20 -0.78
N GLY A 529 2.75 -10.41 0.26
CA GLY A 529 1.41 -10.02 0.71
C GLY A 529 0.66 -11.15 1.42
N TYR A 530 1.30 -12.33 1.56
CA TYR A 530 0.62 -13.53 2.01
C TYR A 530 0.91 -13.86 3.47
N VAL A 531 -0.15 -13.99 4.25
CA VAL A 531 -0.08 -14.66 5.55
C VAL A 531 -0.14 -16.17 5.31
N TYR A 532 0.98 -16.73 4.87
CA TYR A 532 1.16 -18.17 4.64
C TYR A 532 2.06 -18.80 5.71
N LYS A 533 2.59 -20.00 5.47
CA LYS A 533 3.32 -20.85 6.44
C LYS A 533 4.27 -20.08 7.36
N THR A 534 5.25 -19.37 6.80
CA THR A 534 6.30 -18.67 7.59
C THR A 534 5.79 -17.37 8.22
N THR A 535 5.00 -16.57 7.49
CA THR A 535 4.36 -15.35 8.01
C THR A 535 3.44 -15.67 9.20
N GLN A 536 2.52 -16.63 9.04
CA GLN A 536 1.59 -17.07 10.07
C GLN A 536 2.33 -17.61 11.30
N ARG A 537 3.37 -18.44 11.09
CA ARG A 537 4.23 -18.91 12.17
C ARG A 537 4.85 -17.75 12.94
N LYS A 538 5.44 -16.78 12.25
CA LYS A 538 6.10 -15.64 12.89
C LYS A 538 5.11 -14.81 13.70
N ILE A 539 3.92 -14.52 13.15
CA ILE A 539 2.85 -13.81 13.86
C ILE A 539 2.47 -14.55 15.15
N ASN A 540 2.25 -15.87 15.07
CA ASN A 540 1.91 -16.68 16.24
C ASN A 540 3.03 -16.73 17.28
N LEU A 541 4.30 -16.77 16.86
CA LEU A 541 5.46 -16.72 17.76
C LEU A 541 5.64 -15.35 18.43
N ILE A 542 5.32 -14.25 17.74
CA ILE A 542 5.35 -12.91 18.35
C ILE A 542 4.22 -12.78 19.38
N ALA A 543 3.01 -13.20 19.01
CA ALA A 543 1.87 -13.19 19.90
C ALA A 543 2.06 -14.14 21.10
N CYS A 544 2.79 -15.24 20.90
CA CYS A 544 3.09 -16.18 21.95
C CYS A 544 4.45 -16.89 21.76
N PRO A 545 5.54 -16.34 22.33
CA PRO A 545 6.88 -16.91 22.18
C PRO A 545 7.04 -18.31 22.77
N SER A 546 6.22 -18.67 23.77
CA SER A 546 6.27 -19.98 24.42
C SER A 546 5.63 -21.11 23.60
N LEU A 547 5.07 -20.83 22.42
CA LEU A 547 4.51 -21.87 21.55
C LEU A 547 5.58 -22.79 20.94
N ASP A 548 6.83 -22.33 20.86
CA ASP A 548 7.96 -23.06 20.26
C ASP A 548 7.61 -23.77 18.93
N LEU A 549 6.93 -23.04 18.04
CA LEU A 549 6.45 -23.60 16.78
C LEU A 549 7.65 -23.98 15.89
N PRO A 550 7.73 -25.23 15.38
CA PRO A 550 8.81 -25.63 14.49
C PRO A 550 8.72 -24.88 13.16
N GLN A 551 9.86 -24.77 12.46
CA GLN A 551 9.87 -24.22 11.10
C GLN A 551 9.00 -25.10 10.19
N PRO A 552 8.08 -24.52 9.41
CA PRO A 552 7.19 -25.29 8.55
C PRO A 552 7.98 -25.96 7.43
N GLN A 553 7.56 -27.14 7.02
CA GLN A 553 8.11 -27.82 5.85
C GLN A 553 7.82 -26.97 4.59
N LEU A 554 8.87 -26.62 3.87
CA LEU A 554 8.82 -25.88 2.62
C LEU A 554 8.78 -26.87 1.43
N PRO A 555 8.21 -26.48 0.27
CA PRO A 555 7.95 -27.36 -0.86
C PRO A 555 9.18 -28.06 -1.47
#